data_AF-A0A1H3M2Z5-F1
#
_entry.id   AF-A0A1H3M2Z5-F1
#
_cell.length_a   1.000
_cell.length_b   1.000
_cell.length_c   1.000
_cell.angle_alpha   90.00
_cell.angle_beta   90.00
_cell.angle_gamma   90.00
#
_symmetry.space_group_name_H-M   'P 1'
#
loop_
_entity.id
_entity.type
_entity.pdbx_description
1 polymer ?
#
loop_
_entity_poly.entity_id
_entity_poly.type
_entity_poly.pdbx_seq_one_letter_code
_entity_poly.pdbx_strand_id
1 'polypeptide(L)' 'MYCHYCDREAAFEAESDGVTVGLCEDHFRERVQELADSDELQALKERVDVEGPD' A
#
# COMPACT_ATOMS: atom_id res chain seq x y z
N MET A 1 17.06 -6.15 -3.70
CA MET A 1 16.56 -5.65 -2.41
C MET A 1 15.50 -6.61 -1.88
N TYR A 2 15.21 -6.57 -0.58
CA TYR A 2 14.40 -7.60 0.07
C TYR A 2 13.13 -7.04 0.67
N CYS A 3 12.12 -7.88 0.74
CA CYS A 3 10.87 -7.60 1.39
C CYS A 3 11.12 -7.36 2.87
N HIS A 4 10.67 -6.22 3.37
CA HIS A 4 10.81 -5.84 4.78
C HIS A 4 10.23 -6.86 5.77
N TYR A 5 9.23 -7.63 5.35
CA TYR A 5 8.48 -8.53 6.24
C TYR A 5 8.92 -10.00 6.21
N CYS A 6 9.59 -10.46 5.15
CA CYS A 6 9.89 -11.90 5.01
C CYS A 6 11.21 -12.21 4.29
N ASP A 7 12.06 -11.21 4.07
CA ASP A 7 13.38 -11.34 3.43
C ASP A 7 13.38 -11.97 2.02
N ARG A 8 12.21 -12.25 1.43
CA ARG A 8 12.07 -12.65 0.02
C ARG A 8 12.43 -11.49 -0.89
N GLU A 9 12.74 -11.78 -2.15
CA GLU A 9 12.98 -10.73 -3.14
C GLU A 9 11.78 -9.77 -3.21
N ALA A 10 12.05 -8.46 -3.18
CA ALA A 10 11.01 -7.46 -3.33
C ALA A 10 10.63 -7.32 -4.80
N ALA A 11 9.34 -7.26 -5.06
CA ALA A 11 8.78 -6.95 -6.38
C ALA A 11 8.48 -5.45 -6.54
N PHE A 12 8.29 -4.74 -5.43
CA PHE A 12 7.94 -3.32 -5.37
C PHE A 12 8.86 -2.56 -4.43
N GLU A 13 9.07 -1.29 -4.75
CA GLU A 13 9.91 -0.36 -3.99
C GLU A 13 9.10 0.91 -3.69
N ALA A 14 9.18 1.39 -2.46
CA ALA A 14 8.64 2.68 -2.08
C ALA A 14 9.73 3.50 -1.37
N GLU A 15 9.88 4.77 -1.75
CA GLU A 15 10.79 5.71 -1.10
C GLU A 15 10.00 6.81 -0.40
N SER A 16 10.36 7.13 0.85
CA SER A 16 9.90 8.32 1.55
C SER A 16 11.02 8.89 2.41
N ASP A 17 11.24 10.20 2.35
CA ASP A 17 12.24 10.92 3.16
C ASP A 17 13.64 10.28 3.13
N GLY A 18 14.04 9.74 1.97
CA GLY A 18 15.33 9.06 1.78
C GLY A 18 15.39 7.65 2.36
N VAL A 19 14.27 7.08 2.81
CA VAL A 19 14.14 5.69 3.23
C VAL A 19 13.45 4.89 2.12
N THR A 20 14.15 3.90 1.59
CA THR A 20 13.60 2.97 0.60
C THR A 20 13.23 1.66 1.27
N VAL A 21 12.00 1.19 1.03
CA VAL A 21 11.46 -0.07 1.55
C VAL A 21 11.02 -0.96 0.40
N GLY A 22 11.41 -2.24 0.44
CA GLY A 22 10.99 -3.26 -0.51
C GLY A 22 9.84 -4.10 0.00
N LEU A 23 8.92 -4.48 -0.89
CA LEU A 23 7.81 -5.41 -0.59
C LEU A 23 7.70 -6.50 -1.67
N CYS A 24 7.45 -7.75 -1.25
CA CYS A 24 7.02 -8.81 -2.16
C CYS A 24 5.53 -8.65 -2.47
N GLU A 25 5.06 -9.34 -3.51
CA GLU A 25 3.67 -9.24 -3.99
C GLU A 25 2.62 -9.56 -2.90
N ASP A 26 2.85 -10.59 -2.08
CA ASP A 26 1.93 -10.96 -1.00
C ASP A 26 1.73 -9.84 0.02
N HIS A 27 2.84 -9.31 0.57
CA HIS A 27 2.77 -8.27 1.60
C HIS A 27 2.28 -6.94 1.03
N PHE A 28 2.63 -6.61 -0.21
CA PHE A 28 2.07 -5.41 -0.85
C PHE A 28 0.55 -5.50 -0.95
N ARG A 29 0.02 -6.64 -1.42
CA ARG A 29 -1.42 -6.86 -1.51
C ARG A 29 -2.11 -6.82 -0.15
N GLU A 30 -1.51 -7.38 0.89
CA GLU A 30 -2.05 -7.33 2.25
C GLU A 30 -2.12 -5.89 2.77
N ARG A 31 -1.02 -5.12 2.67
CA ARG A 31 -0.98 -3.73 3.15
C ARG A 31 -1.97 -2.83 2.42
N VAL A 32 -2.12 -3.00 1.11
CA VAL A 32 -3.11 -2.24 0.31
C VAL A 32 -4.55 -2.57 0.71
N GLN A 33 -4.85 -3.83 1.02
CA GLN A 33 -6.17 -4.21 1.52
C GLN A 33 -6.44 -3.62 2.91
N GLU A 34 -5.47 -3.67 3.83
CA GLU A 34 -5.62 -3.03 5.14
C GLU A 34 -5.83 -1.52 5.04
N LEU A 35 -5.16 -0.85 4.11
CA LEU A 35 -5.41 0.57 3.82
C LEU A 35 -6.81 0.80 3.27
N ALA A 36 -7.31 -0.08 2.39
CA ALA A 36 -8.66 0.00 1.83
C ALA A 36 -9.76 -0.21 2.88
N ASP A 37 -9.51 -1.09 3.86
CA ASP A 37 -10.39 -1.37 4.99
C ASP A 37 -10.22 -0.38 6.15
N SER A 38 -9.22 0.51 6.11
CA SER A 38 -9.02 1.48 7.17
C SER A 38 -10.15 2.50 7.20
N ASP A 39 -10.76 2.69 8.37
CA ASP A 39 -11.77 3.73 8.66
C ASP A 39 -11.32 5.12 8.20
N GLU A 40 -10.02 5.41 8.22
CA GLU A 40 -9.48 6.71 7.78
C GLU A 40 -9.58 6.88 6.26
N LEU A 41 -9.35 5.81 5.48
CA LEU A 41 -9.53 5.82 4.03
C LEU A 41 -11.01 5.83 3.66
N GLN A 42 -11.86 5.14 4.42
CA GLN A 42 -13.33 5.20 4.26
C GLN A 42 -13.84 6.62 4.54
N ALA A 43 -13.41 7.25 5.62
CA ALA A 43 -13.74 8.64 5.94
C ALA A 43 -13.16 9.63 4.90
N LEU A 44 -12.06 9.29 4.22
CA LEU A 44 -11.55 10.07 3.08
C LEU A 44 -12.43 9.89 1.84
N LYS A 45 -12.91 8.67 1.54
CA LYS A 45 -13.87 8.40 0.45
C LYS A 45 -15.21 9.10 0.65
N GLU A 46 -15.69 9.22 1.89
CA GLU A 46 -16.91 10.00 2.17
C GLU A 46 -16.72 11.51 1.91
N ARG A 47 -15.48 12.00 1.97
CA ARG A 47 -15.14 13.41 1.74
C ARG A 47 -14.72 13.69 0.30
N VAL A 48 -14.21 12.69 -0.40
CA VAL A 48 -13.80 12.75 -1.80
C VAL A 48 -14.83 11.94 -2.58
N ASP A 49 -15.80 12.63 -3.17
CA ASP A 49 -16.75 12.05 -4.13
C ASP A 49 -15.98 11.59 -5.38
N VAL A 50 -15.34 10.42 -5.30
CA VAL A 50 -14.66 9.79 -6.43
C VAL A 50 -15.70 9.08 -7.28
N GLU A 51 -16.31 9.82 -8.21
CA GLU A 51 -17.02 9.24 -9.35
C GLU A 51 -15.96 8.58 -10.26
N GLY A 52 -15.87 7.25 -10.24
CA GLY A 52 -15.08 6.49 -11.21
C GLY A 52 -15.77 6.48 -12.59
N PRO A 53 -15.02 6.50 -13.72
CA PRO A 53 -15.64 6.44 -15.05
C PRO A 53 -16.30 5.06 -15.29
N ASP A 54 -17.51 5.12 -15.87
CA ASP A 54 -18.37 4.01 -16.33
C ASP A 54 -17.67 3.08 -17.36
#